data_AF-X0V5P8-F1
#
_entry.id   AF-X0V5P8-F1
#
_cell.length_a   1.000
_cell.length_b   1.000
_cell.length_c   1.000
_cell.angle_alpha   90.00
_cell.angle_beta   90.00
_cell.angle_gamma   90.00
#
_symmetry.space_group_name_H-M   'P 1'
#
loop_
_entity.id
_entity.type
_entity.pdbx_description
1 polymer ?
#
loop_
_entity_poly.entity_id
_entity_poly.type
_entity_poly.pdbx_seq_one_letter_code
_entity_poly.pdbx_strand_id
1 'polypeptide(L)'
;EFPSQMEAEELDKHPACGPEGDKPVKAAFDAPFYIAFNNLDLSMVNDSRLPSLTGIPIGWGCIYELAYDAYEDPKYAWLLRQIEEAHPAREREFPALPMSVQGGMFKAFELDILRLRRTTWPEGSFQWSDECSVSLTGRHTRGCSLLPTTGVAVLRNHPERSDGANLHMHWGPHVAGHQSPSALHIDLHAGGSRLTDAPCSGGYDDPAYLSWVRTTIAHNTVTVDQRPMYPYHKCGDSIWEAERWHGRPSGGVLIGFQPGEEFSAVRAANDN
;
A
#
# COMPACT_ATOMS: atom_id res chain seq x y z
N GLU A 1 -8.47 23.84 -16.00
CA GLU A 1 -9.39 23.85 -14.84
C GLU A 1 -10.10 22.52 -14.80
N PHE A 2 -10.08 21.82 -13.66
CA PHE A 2 -10.58 20.45 -13.50
C PHE A 2 -12.09 20.47 -13.19
N PRO A 3 -12.97 20.12 -14.14
CA PRO A 3 -14.42 20.31 -13.98
C PRO A 3 -15.05 19.41 -12.91
N SER A 4 -14.38 18.30 -12.53
CA SER A 4 -14.85 17.39 -11.48
C SER A 4 -14.56 17.86 -10.05
N GLN A 5 -13.91 19.02 -9.87
CA GLN A 5 -13.88 19.73 -8.58
C GLN A 5 -14.99 20.80 -8.49
N MET A 6 -15.81 20.95 -9.55
CA MET A 6 -16.80 22.02 -9.67
C MET A 6 -18.25 21.50 -9.62
N GLU A 7 -18.48 20.19 -9.70
CA GLU A 7 -19.79 19.62 -9.40
C GLU A 7 -19.88 19.33 -7.91
N ALA A 8 -20.73 20.10 -7.23
CA ALA A 8 -21.10 19.84 -5.86
C ALA A 8 -21.96 18.57 -5.81
N GLU A 9 -21.33 17.40 -5.69
CA GLU A 9 -21.95 16.36 -4.86
C GLU A 9 -22.17 17.01 -3.50
N GLU A 10 -23.40 17.03 -2.98
CA GLU A 10 -23.78 17.81 -1.79
C GLU A 10 -22.88 17.59 -0.56
N LEU A 11 -21.99 16.58 -0.59
CA LEU A 11 -21.04 16.23 0.45
C LEU A 11 -19.60 15.86 -0.02
N ASP A 12 -19.24 15.99 -1.31
CA ASP A 12 -17.92 15.59 -1.87
C ASP A 12 -17.45 14.21 -1.34
N LYS A 13 -18.33 13.20 -1.42
CA LYS A 13 -18.09 11.87 -0.83
C LYS A 13 -17.53 10.93 -1.88
N HIS A 14 -16.25 11.09 -2.20
CA HIS A 14 -15.57 10.11 -3.03
C HIS A 14 -15.70 8.71 -2.40
N PRO A 15 -16.05 7.64 -3.16
CA PRO A 15 -16.13 6.28 -2.64
C PRO A 15 -14.88 5.79 -1.89
N ALA A 16 -13.71 6.35 -2.21
CA ALA A 16 -12.43 6.09 -1.57
C ALA A 16 -12.37 6.57 -0.12
N CYS A 17 -13.23 7.50 0.28
CA CYS A 17 -13.31 7.98 1.65
C CYS A 17 -13.82 6.88 2.59
N GLY A 18 -14.49 5.84 2.08
CA GLY A 18 -15.08 4.78 2.89
C GLY A 18 -16.31 5.27 3.70
N PRO A 19 -16.86 4.42 4.59
CA PRO A 19 -18.10 4.71 5.31
C PRO A 19 -17.98 5.93 6.24
N GLU A 20 -19.12 6.48 6.67
CA GLU A 20 -19.17 7.52 7.70
C GLU A 20 -18.66 7.01 9.06
N GLY A 21 -18.06 7.91 9.84
CA GLY A 21 -17.53 7.62 11.17
C GLY A 21 -16.18 8.30 11.43
N ASP A 22 -15.71 8.20 12.68
CA ASP A 22 -14.44 8.77 13.11
C ASP A 22 -13.27 7.99 12.48
N LYS A 23 -12.55 8.63 11.56
CA LYS A 23 -11.37 8.08 10.90
C LYS A 23 -10.13 8.69 11.54
N PRO A 24 -9.48 8.00 12.50
CA PRO A 24 -8.31 8.58 13.13
C PRO A 24 -7.18 8.66 12.12
N VAL A 25 -6.44 9.78 12.11
CA VAL A 25 -5.22 9.91 11.30
C VAL A 25 -4.22 8.78 11.63
N LYS A 26 -4.23 8.28 12.87
CA LYS A 26 -3.49 7.08 13.29
C LYS A 26 -3.67 5.88 12.34
N ALA A 27 -4.87 5.69 11.78
CA ALA A 27 -5.13 4.58 10.87
C ALA A 27 -4.28 4.64 9.59
N ALA A 28 -3.88 5.84 9.12
CA ALA A 28 -3.00 5.98 7.97
C ALA A 28 -1.58 5.46 8.26
N PHE A 29 -1.15 5.50 9.53
CA PHE A 29 0.12 4.91 9.99
C PHE A 29 -0.02 3.43 10.35
N ASP A 30 -1.20 2.98 10.72
CA ASP A 30 -1.46 1.57 11.04
C ASP A 30 -1.59 0.71 9.78
N ALA A 31 -2.32 1.19 8.78
CA ALA A 31 -2.63 0.43 7.58
C ALA A 31 -1.40 -0.18 6.86
N PRO A 32 -0.25 0.52 6.71
CA PRO A 32 0.94 -0.01 6.06
C PRO A 32 1.45 -1.31 6.69
N PHE A 33 1.42 -1.43 8.02
CA PHE A 33 1.76 -2.70 8.69
C PHE A 33 0.86 -3.82 8.17
N TYR A 34 -0.45 -3.60 8.17
CA TYR A 34 -1.39 -4.68 7.87
C TYR A 34 -1.52 -5.03 6.39
N ILE A 35 -0.94 -4.24 5.46
CA ILE A 35 -0.84 -4.61 4.04
C ILE A 35 0.51 -5.26 3.65
N ALA A 36 1.52 -5.18 4.52
CA ALA A 36 2.84 -5.75 4.24
C ALA A 36 2.90 -7.27 4.46
N PHE A 37 3.76 -7.96 3.73
CA PHE A 37 4.10 -9.35 3.99
C PHE A 37 4.83 -9.51 5.33
N ASN A 38 4.97 -10.74 5.83
CA ASN A 38 5.60 -11.01 7.14
C ASN A 38 7.02 -10.41 7.28
N ASN A 39 7.76 -10.29 6.18
CA ASN A 39 9.11 -9.74 6.12
C ASN A 39 9.14 -8.20 5.88
N LEU A 40 7.99 -7.53 5.99
CA LEU A 40 7.79 -6.10 5.73
C LEU A 40 7.79 -5.68 4.26
N ASP A 41 7.94 -6.62 3.31
CA ASP A 41 7.78 -6.31 1.90
C ASP A 41 6.34 -5.88 1.58
N LEU A 42 6.19 -5.05 0.57
CA LEU A 42 4.90 -4.58 0.07
C LEU A 42 4.66 -5.14 -1.33
N SER A 43 3.38 -5.28 -1.69
CA SER A 43 3.00 -5.45 -3.09
C SER A 43 3.41 -4.21 -3.88
N MET A 44 3.95 -4.41 -5.09
CA MET A 44 4.28 -3.30 -6.00
C MET A 44 3.14 -2.94 -6.93
N VAL A 45 1.93 -3.48 -6.71
CA VAL A 45 0.77 -3.15 -7.53
C VAL A 45 0.56 -1.63 -7.57
N ASN A 46 0.06 -1.13 -8.71
CA ASN A 46 -0.10 0.30 -9.00
C ASN A 46 1.26 1.01 -9.18
N ASP A 47 1.29 2.34 -9.12
CA ASP A 47 2.55 3.11 -9.18
C ASP A 47 3.34 3.04 -7.86
N SER A 48 3.56 1.84 -7.33
CA SER A 48 4.37 1.66 -6.14
C SER A 48 5.86 1.65 -6.50
N ARG A 49 6.66 2.31 -5.67
CA ARG A 49 8.13 2.29 -5.71
C ARG A 49 8.74 1.88 -4.38
N LEU A 50 7.88 1.50 -3.43
CA LEU A 50 8.26 1.20 -2.08
C LEU A 50 8.18 -0.31 -1.89
N PRO A 51 9.30 -1.04 -2.05
CA PRO A 51 9.28 -2.50 -1.98
C PRO A 51 9.09 -3.04 -0.56
N SER A 52 9.33 -2.21 0.46
CA SER A 52 9.27 -2.62 1.87
C SER A 52 8.96 -1.43 2.77
N LEU A 53 8.29 -1.68 3.90
CA LEU A 53 8.04 -0.67 4.94
C LEU A 53 9.33 -0.07 5.51
N THR A 54 10.44 -0.82 5.49
CA THR A 54 11.74 -0.31 5.93
C THR A 54 12.31 0.75 4.97
N GLY A 55 11.77 0.86 3.76
CA GLY A 55 12.12 1.89 2.77
C GLY A 55 11.37 3.20 2.95
N ILE A 56 10.39 3.29 3.86
CA ILE A 56 9.54 4.49 4.02
C ILE A 56 10.33 5.79 4.19
N PRO A 57 11.44 5.83 4.96
CA PRO A 57 12.28 7.02 5.05
C PRO A 57 12.71 7.61 3.71
N ILE A 58 12.95 6.77 2.70
CA ILE A 58 13.42 7.20 1.39
C ILE A 58 12.35 8.07 0.71
N GLY A 59 11.09 7.67 0.81
CA GLY A 59 9.97 8.35 0.18
C GLY A 59 9.34 9.42 1.07
N TRP A 60 9.09 9.12 2.35
CA TRP A 60 8.22 9.91 3.23
C TRP A 60 8.94 10.39 4.51
N GLY A 61 10.26 10.20 4.61
CA GLY A 61 11.09 10.78 5.68
C GLY A 61 10.72 10.32 7.09
N CYS A 62 10.52 11.27 8.00
CA CYS A 62 10.39 11.04 9.44
C CYS A 62 8.96 10.76 9.94
N ILE A 63 8.04 10.38 9.05
CA ILE A 63 6.61 10.28 9.39
C ILE A 63 6.31 9.31 10.55
N TYR A 64 7.04 8.19 10.69
CA TYR A 64 6.82 7.25 11.79
C TYR A 64 7.45 7.69 13.11
N GLU A 65 8.43 8.60 13.07
CA GLU A 65 8.91 9.26 14.29
C GLU A 65 7.82 10.18 14.83
N LEU A 66 7.19 10.96 13.94
CA LEU A 66 6.08 11.84 14.29
C LEU A 66 4.88 11.03 14.79
N ALA A 67 4.59 9.88 14.16
CA ALA A 67 3.54 8.98 14.61
C ALA A 67 3.85 8.40 16.01
N TYR A 68 5.09 7.99 16.26
CA TYR A 68 5.48 7.53 17.59
C TYR A 68 5.38 8.64 18.64
N ASP A 69 5.88 9.84 18.35
CA ASP A 69 5.81 10.97 19.28
C ASP A 69 4.35 11.39 19.58
N ALA A 70 3.43 11.18 18.63
CA ALA A 70 2.02 11.52 18.79
C ALA A 70 1.19 10.43 19.52
N TYR A 71 1.50 9.15 19.30
CA TYR A 71 0.65 8.03 19.74
C TYR A 71 1.32 7.07 20.72
N GLU A 72 2.64 7.11 20.85
CA GLU A 72 3.44 6.22 21.70
C GLU A 72 3.16 4.72 21.48
N ASP A 73 2.68 4.35 20.28
CA ASP A 73 2.36 2.96 19.93
C ASP A 73 3.67 2.16 19.75
N PRO A 74 3.87 1.07 20.50
CA PRO A 74 5.10 0.29 20.47
C PRO A 74 5.44 -0.26 19.09
N LYS A 75 4.47 -0.46 18.18
CA LYS A 75 4.78 -0.96 16.83
C LYS A 75 5.54 0.05 15.97
N TYR A 76 5.36 1.36 16.22
CA TYR A 76 6.09 2.39 15.49
C TYR A 76 7.56 2.44 15.95
N ALA A 77 7.82 2.35 17.26
CA ALA A 77 9.17 2.22 17.78
C ALA A 77 9.86 0.94 17.24
N TRP A 78 9.12 -0.15 17.16
CA TRP A 78 9.60 -1.39 16.55
C TRP A 78 9.99 -1.21 15.08
N LEU A 79 9.11 -0.60 14.26
CA LEU A 79 9.37 -0.34 12.84
C LEU A 79 10.59 0.59 12.65
N LEU A 80 10.72 1.63 13.48
CA LEU A 80 11.88 2.53 13.42
C LEU A 80 13.20 1.77 13.62
N ARG A 81 13.23 0.75 14.49
CA ARG A 81 14.42 -0.10 14.62
C ARG A 81 14.64 -1.01 13.42
N GLN A 82 13.58 -1.59 12.87
CA GLN A 82 13.69 -2.40 11.64
C GLN A 82 14.24 -1.58 10.46
N ILE A 83 13.85 -0.30 10.36
CA ILE A 83 14.42 0.66 9.42
C ILE A 83 15.92 0.86 9.66
N GLU A 84 16.32 1.13 10.90
CA GLU A 84 17.72 1.40 11.21
C GLU A 84 18.61 0.17 10.97
N GLU A 85 18.10 -1.04 11.22
CA GLU A 85 18.76 -2.32 10.95
C GLU A 85 18.88 -2.62 9.45
N ALA A 86 17.82 -2.36 8.67
CA ALA A 86 17.79 -2.56 7.22
C ALA A 86 18.75 -1.62 6.47
N HIS A 87 19.11 -0.50 7.08
CA HIS A 87 19.98 0.52 6.49
C HIS A 87 21.09 0.89 7.48
N PRO A 88 22.12 0.07 7.67
CA PRO A 88 23.12 0.28 8.72
C PRO A 88 23.94 1.55 8.48
N ALA A 89 24.39 2.21 9.56
CA ALA A 89 25.12 3.49 9.51
C ALA A 89 26.27 3.55 8.51
N ARG A 90 26.98 2.43 8.29
CA ARG A 90 28.10 2.30 7.35
C ARG A 90 27.70 2.45 5.87
N GLU A 91 26.42 2.27 5.54
CA GLU A 91 25.88 2.37 4.17
C GLU A 91 25.20 3.72 3.91
N ARG A 92 25.11 4.57 4.95
CA ARG A 92 24.46 5.88 4.89
C ARG A 92 25.42 6.95 4.40
N GLU A 93 24.87 7.96 3.74
CA GLU A 93 25.63 9.17 3.40
C GLU A 93 26.04 9.95 4.65
N PHE A 94 25.14 10.02 5.64
CA PHE A 94 25.40 10.65 6.94
C PHE A 94 25.26 9.60 8.06
N PRO A 95 26.36 8.86 8.39
CA PRO A 95 26.33 7.76 9.37
C PRO A 95 25.86 8.16 10.77
N ALA A 96 26.07 9.42 11.16
CA ALA A 96 25.68 9.94 12.47
C ALA A 96 24.19 10.31 12.57
N LEU A 97 23.48 10.34 11.43
CA LEU A 97 22.07 10.70 11.36
C LEU A 97 21.19 9.43 11.25
N PRO A 98 19.97 9.46 11.81
CA PRO A 98 18.94 8.45 11.52
C PRO A 98 18.62 8.39 10.03
N MET A 99 18.07 7.27 9.55
CA MET A 99 17.66 7.12 8.15
C MET A 99 16.53 8.05 7.75
N SER A 100 15.61 8.28 8.69
CA SER A 100 14.42 9.12 8.58
C SER A 100 14.67 10.57 8.18
N VAL A 101 15.90 11.09 8.32
CA VAL A 101 16.26 12.49 8.03
C VAL A 101 17.19 12.65 6.82
N GLN A 102 17.53 11.55 6.14
CA GLN A 102 18.45 11.55 5.00
C GLN A 102 17.90 10.81 3.76
N GLY A 103 16.59 10.56 3.76
CA GLY A 103 15.85 9.95 2.66
C GLY A 103 15.82 10.76 1.37
N GLY A 104 15.46 10.09 0.27
CA GLY A 104 15.42 10.65 -1.08
C GLY A 104 14.53 11.89 -1.23
N MET A 105 13.44 11.99 -0.47
CA MET A 105 12.59 13.19 -0.45
C MET A 105 13.34 14.44 0.03
N PHE A 106 14.18 14.35 1.05
CA PHE A 106 14.98 15.50 1.53
C PHE A 106 15.94 16.00 0.46
N LYS A 107 16.53 15.07 -0.29
CA LYS A 107 17.40 15.39 -1.42
C LYS A 107 16.63 15.98 -2.59
N ALA A 108 15.47 15.42 -2.91
CA ALA A 108 14.66 15.82 -4.06
C ALA A 108 14.01 17.20 -3.87
N PHE A 109 13.67 17.57 -2.63
CA PHE A 109 13.01 18.83 -2.31
C PHE A 109 13.86 19.81 -1.52
N GLU A 110 15.16 19.52 -1.33
CA GLU A 110 16.09 20.34 -0.51
C GLU A 110 15.49 20.70 0.87
N LEU A 111 14.83 19.72 1.49
CA LEU A 111 14.17 19.91 2.78
C LEU A 111 15.18 19.71 3.92
N ASP A 112 15.43 20.76 4.69
CA ASP A 112 16.19 20.69 5.93
C ASP A 112 15.24 20.50 7.12
N ILE A 113 15.06 19.25 7.59
CA ILE A 113 14.35 18.99 8.84
C ILE A 113 15.33 18.94 10.00
N LEU A 114 15.17 19.89 10.93
CA LEU A 114 15.92 19.94 12.18
C LEU A 114 15.07 19.41 13.33
N ARG A 115 15.41 18.23 13.85
CA ARG A 115 14.86 17.75 15.11
C ARG A 115 15.58 18.43 16.28
N LEU A 116 14.90 19.31 16.99
CA LEU A 116 15.48 20.12 18.07
C LEU A 116 15.81 19.32 19.34
N ARG A 117 15.29 18.10 19.48
CA ARG A 117 15.49 17.23 20.64
C ARG A 117 15.96 15.86 20.21
N ARG A 118 17.10 15.42 20.77
CA ARG A 118 17.54 14.03 20.66
C ARG A 118 16.50 13.13 21.31
N THR A 119 16.00 12.17 20.56
CA THR A 119 15.05 11.17 21.05
C THR A 119 15.66 9.79 20.84
N THR A 120 15.53 8.94 21.85
CA THR A 120 15.85 7.52 21.77
C THR A 120 14.54 6.76 21.89
N TRP A 121 14.21 5.96 20.89
CA TRP A 121 13.01 5.15 20.92
C TRP A 121 13.27 3.86 21.73
N PRO A 122 12.27 3.37 22.48
CA PRO A 122 12.38 2.08 23.15
C PRO A 122 12.44 0.95 22.11
N GLU A 123 12.54 -0.30 22.57
CA GLU A 123 12.49 -1.45 21.66
C GLU A 123 11.24 -1.43 20.76
N GLY A 124 10.09 -1.12 21.36
CA GLY A 124 8.81 -1.38 20.75
C GLY A 124 8.54 -2.87 20.54
N SER A 125 7.35 -3.18 20.04
CA SER A 125 6.94 -4.55 19.73
C SER A 125 5.86 -4.54 18.66
N PHE A 126 5.90 -5.52 17.77
CA PHE A 126 4.83 -5.79 16.82
C PHE A 126 4.78 -7.30 16.55
N GLN A 127 3.58 -7.86 16.53
CA GLN A 127 3.37 -9.27 16.18
C GLN A 127 2.22 -9.39 15.19
N TRP A 128 2.46 -10.16 14.14
CA TRP A 128 1.43 -10.51 13.15
C TRP A 128 0.35 -11.43 13.72
N SER A 129 0.52 -12.01 14.90
CA SER A 129 -0.52 -12.81 15.55
C SER A 129 -1.57 -11.97 16.27
N ASP A 130 -1.29 -10.70 16.54
CA ASP A 130 -2.15 -9.85 17.37
C ASP A 130 -3.38 -9.40 16.60
N GLU A 131 -4.57 -9.80 17.06
CA GLU A 131 -5.82 -9.40 16.44
C GLU A 131 -6.14 -7.93 16.69
N CYS A 132 -6.58 -7.21 15.66
CA CYS A 132 -6.98 -5.82 15.79
C CYS A 132 -7.96 -5.38 14.72
N SER A 133 -8.61 -4.24 14.97
CA SER A 133 -9.30 -3.46 13.94
C SER A 133 -8.36 -2.37 13.42
N VAL A 134 -8.47 -2.05 12.13
CA VAL A 134 -7.69 -1.01 11.46
C VAL A 134 -8.67 0.01 10.89
N SER A 135 -8.74 1.19 11.51
CA SER A 135 -9.78 2.19 11.21
C SER A 135 -11.21 1.62 11.37
N LEU A 136 -12.17 2.15 10.62
CA LEU A 136 -13.59 1.77 10.67
C LEU A 136 -13.88 0.37 10.12
N THR A 137 -13.21 -0.05 9.04
CA THR A 137 -13.58 -1.26 8.28
C THR A 137 -12.50 -2.32 8.23
N GLY A 138 -11.25 -1.94 8.50
CA GLY A 138 -10.14 -2.85 8.41
C GLY A 138 -10.14 -3.82 9.59
N ARG A 139 -9.75 -5.06 9.34
CA ARG A 139 -9.63 -6.09 10.36
C ARG A 139 -8.39 -6.93 10.11
N HIS A 140 -7.73 -7.31 11.19
CA HIS A 140 -6.63 -8.24 11.21
C HIS A 140 -6.96 -9.35 12.19
N THR A 141 -7.01 -10.58 11.70
CA THR A 141 -7.51 -11.74 12.44
C THR A 141 -6.72 -12.97 12.00
N ARG A 142 -6.17 -13.72 12.95
CA ARG A 142 -5.29 -14.87 12.69
C ARG A 142 -4.19 -14.59 11.65
N GLY A 143 -3.48 -13.47 11.77
CA GLY A 143 -2.42 -13.10 10.83
C GLY A 143 -2.87 -12.62 9.45
N CYS A 144 -4.15 -12.74 9.11
CA CYS A 144 -4.68 -12.28 7.84
C CYS A 144 -5.32 -10.89 8.00
N SER A 145 -5.10 -10.02 7.02
CA SER A 145 -5.63 -8.67 7.00
C SER A 145 -6.69 -8.50 5.92
N LEU A 146 -7.71 -7.72 6.22
CA LEU A 146 -8.69 -7.22 5.26
C LEU A 146 -8.84 -5.71 5.46
N LEU A 147 -8.66 -4.94 4.39
CA LEU A 147 -8.87 -3.50 4.35
C LEU A 147 -9.90 -3.19 3.25
N PRO A 148 -11.21 -3.25 3.54
CA PRO A 148 -12.26 -3.12 2.53
C PRO A 148 -12.27 -1.78 1.82
N THR A 149 -11.99 -0.69 2.55
CA THR A 149 -12.02 0.66 1.97
C THR A 149 -10.96 0.85 0.86
N THR A 150 -9.82 0.17 0.96
CA THR A 150 -8.73 0.24 -0.04
C THR A 150 -8.73 -0.95 -1.01
N GLY A 151 -9.59 -1.95 -0.79
CA GLY A 151 -9.65 -3.11 -1.66
C GLY A 151 -8.52 -4.09 -1.51
N VAL A 152 -7.99 -4.25 -0.30
CA VAL A 152 -6.82 -5.10 -0.06
C VAL A 152 -7.18 -6.23 0.90
N ALA A 153 -6.73 -7.43 0.56
CA ALA A 153 -6.68 -8.54 1.50
C ALA A 153 -5.27 -9.14 1.48
N VAL A 154 -4.76 -9.48 2.66
CA VAL A 154 -3.48 -10.18 2.81
C VAL A 154 -3.73 -11.45 3.60
N LEU A 155 -3.48 -12.60 2.99
CA LEU A 155 -3.48 -13.90 3.66
C LEU A 155 -2.05 -14.24 4.06
N ARG A 156 -1.83 -14.69 5.29
CA ARG A 156 -0.51 -15.06 5.79
C ARG A 156 -0.58 -16.43 6.43
N ASN A 157 0.25 -17.35 5.94
CA ASN A 157 0.50 -18.63 6.57
C ASN A 157 1.76 -18.50 7.44
N HIS A 158 1.70 -18.98 8.68
CA HIS A 158 2.76 -18.78 9.68
C HIS A 158 3.13 -17.30 9.87
N PRO A 159 2.21 -16.45 10.37
CA PRO A 159 2.46 -15.03 10.59
C PRO A 159 3.68 -14.73 11.46
N GLU A 160 4.07 -15.66 12.33
CA GLU A 160 5.26 -15.58 13.18
C GLU A 160 6.59 -15.74 12.42
N ARG A 161 6.56 -16.14 11.15
CA ARG A 161 7.74 -16.42 10.33
C ARG A 161 7.88 -15.44 9.17
N SER A 162 9.02 -14.77 9.08
CA SER A 162 9.35 -13.86 7.96
C SER A 162 9.41 -14.58 6.60
N ASP A 163 9.71 -15.87 6.59
CA ASP A 163 9.76 -16.70 5.38
C ASP A 163 8.43 -17.40 5.02
N GLY A 164 7.37 -17.15 5.82
CA GLY A 164 6.05 -17.71 5.61
C GLY A 164 5.45 -17.40 4.24
N ALA A 165 4.52 -18.24 3.79
CA ALA A 165 3.79 -18.00 2.56
C ALA A 165 2.72 -16.92 2.78
N ASN A 166 2.68 -15.92 1.92
CA ASN A 166 1.74 -14.81 1.98
C ASN A 166 1.13 -14.59 0.59
N LEU A 167 -0.10 -14.09 0.57
CA LEU A 167 -0.81 -13.69 -0.64
C LEU A 167 -1.39 -12.30 -0.40
N HIS A 168 -1.06 -11.36 -1.28
CA HIS A 168 -1.70 -10.06 -1.36
C HIS A 168 -2.68 -10.06 -2.52
N MET A 169 -3.93 -9.68 -2.28
CA MET A 169 -4.93 -9.47 -3.32
C MET A 169 -5.38 -8.01 -3.32
N HIS A 170 -5.26 -7.36 -4.48
CA HIS A 170 -5.89 -6.08 -4.74
C HIS A 170 -7.18 -6.28 -5.55
N TRP A 171 -8.31 -5.82 -5.02
CA TRP A 171 -9.61 -5.90 -5.68
C TRP A 171 -10.32 -4.54 -5.82
N GLY A 172 -9.74 -3.43 -5.35
CA GLY A 172 -10.31 -2.09 -5.53
C GLY A 172 -11.21 -1.62 -4.38
N PRO A 173 -11.58 -0.34 -4.32
CA PRO A 173 -12.12 0.42 -5.45
C PRO A 173 -11.04 0.91 -6.41
N HIS A 174 -11.41 1.01 -7.68
CA HIS A 174 -10.59 1.74 -8.64
C HIS A 174 -10.73 3.23 -8.38
N VAL A 175 -9.60 3.88 -8.14
CA VAL A 175 -9.45 5.32 -8.09
C VAL A 175 -8.38 5.66 -9.11
N ALA A 176 -8.68 6.58 -10.01
CA ALA A 176 -7.81 6.94 -11.10
C ALA A 176 -6.44 7.46 -10.65
N GLY A 177 -5.62 7.87 -11.61
CA GLY A 177 -4.28 8.35 -11.34
C GLY A 177 -3.36 7.19 -11.05
N HIS A 178 -2.80 7.06 -9.85
CA HIS A 178 -1.72 6.11 -9.59
C HIS A 178 -2.08 4.62 -9.66
N GLN A 179 -3.36 4.26 -9.80
CA GLN A 179 -3.77 2.85 -9.85
C GLN A 179 -3.76 2.25 -11.25
N SER A 180 -3.32 1.00 -11.35
CA SER A 180 -3.29 0.23 -12.58
C SER A 180 -4.64 -0.45 -12.88
N PRO A 181 -4.90 -0.84 -14.15
CA PRO A 181 -6.02 -1.71 -14.52
C PRO A 181 -5.78 -3.17 -14.06
N SER A 182 -5.68 -3.36 -12.75
CA SER A 182 -5.15 -4.57 -12.10
C SER A 182 -6.10 -5.11 -11.03
N ALA A 183 -7.40 -4.91 -11.18
CA ALA A 183 -8.36 -5.49 -10.25
C ALA A 183 -8.24 -7.02 -10.21
N LEU A 184 -8.38 -7.58 -9.01
CA LEU A 184 -8.12 -8.99 -8.68
C LEU A 184 -6.65 -9.42 -8.85
N HIS A 185 -5.70 -8.48 -8.95
CA HIS A 185 -4.26 -8.78 -8.97
C HIS A 185 -3.81 -9.48 -7.70
N ILE A 186 -2.93 -10.46 -7.87
CA ILE A 186 -2.37 -11.25 -6.78
C ILE A 186 -0.84 -11.17 -6.78
N ASP A 187 -0.27 -10.86 -5.61
CA ASP A 187 1.16 -11.08 -5.37
C ASP A 187 1.39 -12.19 -4.36
N LEU A 188 2.32 -13.08 -4.68
CA LEU A 188 2.74 -14.19 -3.84
C LEU A 188 4.12 -13.94 -3.26
N HIS A 189 4.26 -14.20 -1.97
CA HIS A 189 5.53 -14.16 -1.26
C HIS A 189 5.71 -15.45 -0.49
N ALA A 190 6.86 -16.11 -0.61
CA ALA A 190 7.18 -17.31 0.17
C ALA A 190 8.68 -17.54 0.22
N GLY A 191 9.18 -18.20 1.27
CA GLY A 191 10.61 -18.44 1.42
C GLY A 191 11.43 -17.16 1.67
N GLY A 192 10.77 -16.11 2.18
CA GLY A 192 11.41 -14.82 2.49
C GLY A 192 11.61 -13.92 1.28
N SER A 193 10.99 -14.21 0.15
CA SER A 193 11.05 -13.39 -1.07
C SER A 193 9.71 -13.30 -1.80
N ARG A 194 9.54 -12.21 -2.55
CA ARG A 194 8.43 -12.02 -3.50
C ARG A 194 8.63 -12.96 -4.70
N LEU A 195 7.65 -13.83 -4.94
CA LEU A 195 7.66 -14.79 -6.04
C LEU A 195 7.03 -14.22 -7.31
N THR A 196 6.03 -13.34 -7.13
CA THR A 196 5.41 -12.59 -8.21
C THR A 196 5.45 -11.11 -7.83
N ASP A 197 5.49 -10.24 -8.83
CA ASP A 197 5.45 -8.81 -8.63
C ASP A 197 4.61 -8.15 -9.73
N ALA A 198 4.15 -6.94 -9.46
CA ALA A 198 3.58 -6.06 -10.47
C ALA A 198 4.69 -5.37 -11.29
N PRO A 199 4.41 -4.87 -12.50
CA PRO A 199 5.42 -4.22 -13.33
C PRO A 199 5.86 -2.90 -12.68
N CYS A 200 7.17 -2.76 -12.46
CA CYS A 200 7.75 -1.51 -11.97
C CYS A 200 7.85 -0.47 -13.11
N SER A 201 7.60 0.81 -12.79
CA SER A 201 7.75 1.94 -13.72
C SER A 201 8.99 2.79 -13.40
N GLY A 202 9.76 3.15 -14.43
CA GLY A 202 10.82 4.16 -14.38
C GLY A 202 10.30 5.59 -14.15
N GLY A 203 9.00 5.82 -14.28
CA GLY A 203 8.30 7.09 -14.00
C GLY A 203 7.26 7.38 -15.06
N TYR A 204 6.71 8.59 -15.05
CA TYR A 204 5.80 9.03 -16.10
C TYR A 204 6.48 9.19 -17.46
N ASP A 205 7.78 9.47 -17.46
CA ASP A 205 8.59 9.61 -18.66
C ASP A 205 9.07 8.25 -19.22
N ASP A 206 8.76 7.14 -18.55
CA ASP A 206 9.08 5.80 -19.04
C ASP A 206 8.21 5.50 -20.27
N PRO A 207 8.80 5.24 -21.46
CA PRO A 207 8.03 4.95 -22.67
C PRO A 207 7.18 3.67 -22.54
N ALA A 208 7.53 2.77 -21.61
CA ALA A 208 6.75 1.57 -21.30
C ALA A 208 5.58 1.84 -20.34
N TYR A 209 5.45 3.05 -19.80
CA TYR A 209 4.47 3.33 -18.75
C TYR A 209 3.03 3.11 -19.21
N LEU A 210 2.61 3.80 -20.28
CA LEU A 210 1.27 3.64 -20.83
C LEU A 210 1.12 2.35 -21.66
N SER A 211 2.19 1.89 -22.31
CA SER A 211 2.14 0.78 -23.26
C SER A 211 2.30 -0.60 -22.62
N TRP A 212 2.83 -0.67 -21.40
CA TRP A 212 3.04 -1.91 -20.65
C TRP A 212 2.53 -1.81 -19.21
N VAL A 213 3.10 -0.91 -18.40
CA VAL A 213 2.78 -0.83 -16.96
C VAL A 213 1.28 -0.56 -16.72
N ARG A 214 0.64 0.25 -17.56
CA ARG A 214 -0.80 0.55 -17.49
C ARG A 214 -1.66 -0.37 -18.35
N THR A 215 -1.31 -1.66 -18.42
CA THR A 215 -2.11 -2.69 -19.09
C THR A 215 -2.43 -3.84 -18.14
N THR A 216 -3.60 -4.47 -18.29
CA THR A 216 -4.00 -5.62 -17.46
C THR A 216 -3.12 -6.83 -17.68
N ILE A 217 -2.63 -7.03 -18.91
CA ILE A 217 -1.78 -8.18 -19.25
C ILE A 217 -0.42 -8.16 -18.56
N ALA A 218 0.04 -6.99 -18.11
CA ALA A 218 1.28 -6.86 -17.36
C ALA A 218 1.13 -7.25 -15.87
N HIS A 219 -0.09 -7.52 -15.40
CA HIS A 219 -0.41 -7.82 -14.00
C HIS A 219 -0.80 -9.29 -13.80
N ASN A 220 -0.70 -9.75 -12.55
CA ASN A 220 -1.06 -11.11 -12.14
C ASN A 220 -2.58 -11.23 -11.95
N THR A 221 -3.31 -10.98 -13.03
CA THR A 221 -4.78 -11.07 -13.12
C THR A 221 -5.19 -11.51 -14.53
N VAL A 222 -6.49 -11.68 -14.75
CA VAL A 222 -7.02 -12.13 -16.04
C VAL A 222 -7.18 -10.97 -17.01
N THR A 223 -6.67 -11.15 -18.23
CA THR A 223 -6.97 -10.27 -19.38
C THR A 223 -8.00 -10.95 -20.27
N VAL A 224 -9.09 -10.25 -20.59
CA VAL A 224 -10.15 -10.73 -21.48
C VAL A 224 -10.02 -10.05 -22.84
N ASP A 225 -10.13 -10.82 -23.93
CA ASP A 225 -10.07 -10.32 -25.32
C ASP A 225 -8.86 -9.44 -25.66
N GLN A 226 -7.73 -9.65 -24.98
CA GLN A 226 -6.50 -8.86 -25.12
C GLN A 226 -6.69 -7.36 -24.84
N ARG A 227 -7.71 -7.00 -24.05
CA ARG A 227 -8.01 -5.61 -23.71
C ARG A 227 -7.69 -5.34 -22.24
N PRO A 228 -7.08 -4.18 -21.91
CA PRO A 228 -7.01 -3.73 -20.54
C PRO A 228 -8.41 -3.58 -19.92
N MET A 229 -8.49 -3.72 -18.61
CA MET A 229 -9.69 -3.39 -17.85
C MET A 229 -10.05 -1.92 -18.04
N TYR A 230 -11.33 -1.63 -17.88
CA TYR A 230 -11.83 -0.26 -17.83
C TYR A 230 -11.13 0.56 -16.71
N PRO A 231 -10.87 1.88 -16.89
CA PRO A 231 -11.10 2.70 -18.08
C PRO A 231 -10.03 2.58 -19.17
N TYR A 232 -8.93 1.88 -18.90
CA TYR A 232 -7.72 1.86 -19.74
C TYR A 232 -7.88 1.09 -21.06
N HIS A 233 -9.01 0.43 -21.30
CA HIS A 233 -9.38 -0.17 -22.59
C HIS A 233 -9.50 0.85 -23.75
N LYS A 234 -9.69 2.14 -23.46
CA LYS A 234 -9.75 3.18 -24.51
C LYS A 234 -8.35 3.62 -24.90
N CYS A 235 -8.10 3.76 -26.20
CA CYS A 235 -6.93 4.48 -26.68
C CYS A 235 -7.00 5.93 -26.21
N GLY A 236 -6.18 6.28 -25.24
CA GLY A 236 -6.01 7.64 -24.75
C GLY A 236 -4.62 7.80 -24.16
N ASP A 237 -4.07 9.00 -24.26
CA ASP A 237 -2.71 9.30 -23.81
C ASP A 237 -2.67 9.78 -22.34
N SER A 238 -3.81 9.68 -21.65
CA SER A 238 -3.96 10.18 -20.28
C SER A 238 -3.57 9.11 -19.25
N ILE A 239 -2.47 9.35 -18.55
CA ILE A 239 -2.07 8.60 -17.36
C ILE A 239 -3.05 8.77 -16.17
N TRP A 240 -3.94 9.76 -16.26
CA TRP A 240 -4.92 10.12 -15.23
C TRP A 240 -6.35 9.72 -15.61
N GLU A 241 -6.51 8.86 -16.63
CA GLU A 241 -7.83 8.45 -17.07
C GLU A 241 -8.63 7.85 -15.90
N ALA A 242 -9.84 8.36 -15.76
CA ALA A 242 -10.75 8.05 -14.68
C ALA A 242 -12.11 7.74 -15.29
N GLU A 243 -12.92 6.97 -14.58
CA GLU A 243 -14.29 6.64 -14.97
C GLU A 243 -15.25 7.82 -14.83
N ARG A 244 -15.00 8.92 -15.55
CA ARG A 244 -15.80 10.16 -15.47
C ARG A 244 -17.01 10.16 -16.40
N TRP A 245 -17.08 9.19 -17.31
CA TRP A 245 -18.01 9.20 -18.45
C TRP A 245 -19.04 8.06 -18.37
N HIS A 246 -18.91 7.19 -17.39
CA HIS A 246 -19.76 6.03 -17.18
C HIS A 246 -20.43 6.17 -15.82
N GLY A 247 -21.75 6.05 -15.76
CA GLY A 247 -22.56 6.36 -14.58
C GLY A 247 -22.38 5.41 -13.38
N ARG A 248 -21.39 4.52 -13.42
CA ARG A 248 -21.02 3.63 -12.32
C ARG A 248 -19.52 3.33 -12.40
N PRO A 249 -18.72 3.63 -11.36
CA PRO A 249 -17.32 3.26 -11.32
C PRO A 249 -17.13 1.73 -11.21
N SER A 250 -16.30 1.18 -12.09
CA SER A 250 -15.56 -0.07 -11.99
C SER A 250 -15.05 -0.28 -10.58
N GLY A 251 -15.41 -1.41 -9.99
CA GLY A 251 -14.97 -1.72 -8.64
C GLY A 251 -15.07 -3.19 -8.35
N GLY A 252 -14.07 -3.71 -7.63
CA GLY A 252 -14.24 -5.03 -7.06
C GLY A 252 -15.18 -5.04 -5.88
N VAL A 253 -15.77 -6.20 -5.67
CA VAL A 253 -16.67 -6.50 -4.58
C VAL A 253 -16.09 -7.68 -3.82
N LEU A 254 -15.86 -7.49 -2.52
CA LEU A 254 -15.54 -8.59 -1.62
C LEU A 254 -16.77 -9.52 -1.48
N ILE A 255 -16.60 -10.79 -1.83
CA ILE A 255 -17.63 -11.82 -1.66
C ILE A 255 -17.41 -12.57 -0.34
N GLY A 256 -16.16 -12.84 0.01
CA GLY A 256 -15.83 -13.59 1.22
C GLY A 256 -14.39 -13.38 1.66
N PHE A 257 -14.19 -13.41 2.97
CA PHE A 257 -12.88 -13.40 3.60
C PHE A 257 -12.94 -14.32 4.82
N GLN A 258 -12.14 -15.38 4.80
CA GLN A 258 -12.09 -16.43 5.81
C GLN A 258 -10.65 -16.57 6.29
N PRO A 259 -10.31 -16.04 7.46
CA PRO A 259 -9.08 -16.38 8.15
C PRO A 259 -9.28 -17.67 8.96
N GLY A 260 -8.47 -18.70 8.69
CA GLY A 260 -8.58 -20.00 9.36
C GLY A 260 -7.21 -20.65 9.62
N GLU A 261 -7.17 -21.54 10.59
CA GLU A 261 -5.95 -22.25 11.03
C GLU A 261 -5.45 -23.25 9.99
N GLU A 262 -6.35 -24.08 9.46
CA GLU A 262 -6.01 -25.05 8.42
C GLU A 262 -6.07 -24.45 7.01
N PHE A 263 -6.93 -23.46 6.82
CA PHE A 263 -7.20 -22.86 5.52
C PHE A 263 -7.71 -21.43 5.66
N SER A 264 -7.06 -20.54 4.92
CA SER A 264 -7.50 -19.15 4.75
C SER A 264 -7.87 -18.87 3.30
N ALA A 265 -8.90 -18.07 3.08
CA ALA A 265 -9.40 -17.72 1.77
C ALA A 265 -9.87 -16.27 1.66
N VAL A 266 -9.71 -15.72 0.47
CA VAL A 266 -10.37 -14.49 0.04
C VAL A 266 -11.05 -14.75 -1.30
N ARG A 267 -12.26 -14.23 -1.46
CA ARG A 267 -13.00 -14.23 -2.71
C ARG A 267 -13.48 -12.82 -2.97
N ALA A 268 -13.09 -12.27 -4.11
CA ALA A 268 -13.60 -11.03 -4.65
C ALA A 268 -14.08 -11.26 -6.09
N ALA A 269 -14.96 -10.39 -6.56
CA ALA A 269 -15.33 -10.28 -7.97
C ALA A 269 -15.03 -8.86 -8.44
N ASN A 270 -14.99 -8.68 -9.75
CA ASN A 270 -14.89 -7.39 -10.40
C ASN A 270 -15.95 -7.36 -11.50
N ASP A 271 -16.62 -6.22 -11.66
CA ASP A 271 -17.71 -6.03 -12.63
C ASP A 271 -17.24 -5.55 -14.00
N ASN A 272 -15.92 -5.36 -14.17
CA ASN A 272 -15.25 -5.10 -15.45
C ASN A 272 -15.09 -6.32 -16.36
#